data_AF-A0A0C3AUD6-F1
#
_entry.id   AF-A0A0C3AUD6-F1
#
_cell.length_a   1.000
_cell.length_b   1.000
_cell.length_c   1.000
_cell.angle_alpha   90.00
_cell.angle_beta   90.00
_cell.angle_gamma   90.00
#
_symmetry.space_group_name_H-M   'P 1'
#
loop_
_entity.id
_entity.type
_entity.pdbx_description
1 polymer ?
#
loop_
_entity_poly.entity_id
_entity_poly.type
_entity_poly.pdbx_seq_one_letter_code
_entity_poly.pdbx_strand_id
1 'polypeptide(L)'
;MASETRFWDPFNCSERPEEHEKIIIRLISLLCTNEGWDELHTHDMIQTLRSFSLISTTSVEDSVFLHLHPLVQAWARDKVLSTGQDYHAMAAQTLSACYFEDNTRLYRHLASHIGEMLYAINGYSLHANEKMGFAQVLFQLEDTPKEVTKDTLWITEWLATAIHSQGRWNEVEKLEEVILEKRRVTLGKQHPDTIRTAENLASVYRAQRRWSEAEKLELDVLEQREVIFGKQHPETLRAVGNLACIYRRQGRLSEAEKLEVEALEQWKTIAGTEHPDPCSKSSIKITGLHHPETKANVRRLVALYEELGQGDKAQEVAQLLRL
;
A
#
# COMPACT_ATOMS: atom_id res chain seq x y z
N MET A 1 -5.46 6.77 35.60
CA MET A 1 -4.89 5.99 34.49
C MET A 1 -5.86 6.12 33.33
N ALA A 2 -5.61 7.10 32.45
CA ALA A 2 -6.50 7.41 31.34
C ALA A 2 -6.29 6.37 30.23
N SER A 3 -7.34 5.61 29.94
CA SER A 3 -7.38 4.65 28.84
C SER A 3 -7.37 5.41 27.51
N GLU A 4 -6.29 5.26 26.76
CA GLU A 4 -6.15 5.76 25.39
C GLU A 4 -7.13 5.05 24.46
N THR A 5 -8.37 5.52 24.35
CA THR A 5 -9.24 5.22 23.21
C THR A 5 -9.02 6.29 22.16
N ARG A 6 -7.83 6.31 21.57
CA ARG A 6 -7.58 7.10 20.35
C ARG A 6 -8.15 6.31 19.18
N PHE A 7 -8.96 6.97 18.36
CA PHE A 7 -9.20 6.54 16.98
C PHE A 7 -7.82 6.27 16.36
N TRP A 8 -7.47 5.00 16.25
CA TRP A 8 -6.14 4.57 15.86
C TRP A 8 -6.15 4.42 14.35
N ASP A 9 -5.49 5.36 13.65
CA ASP A 9 -5.17 5.19 12.24
C ASP A 9 -4.20 4.01 12.11
N PRO A 10 -4.61 2.86 11.54
CA PRO A 10 -3.88 1.63 11.85
C PRO A 10 -2.53 1.48 11.15
N PHE A 11 -2.15 2.37 10.24
CA PHE A 11 -0.90 2.21 9.50
C PHE A 11 -0.26 3.56 9.10
N ASN A 12 0.96 3.82 9.60
CA ASN A 12 1.89 4.83 9.06
C ASN A 12 2.52 4.36 7.72
N CYS A 13 1.73 3.78 6.80
CA CYS A 13 2.27 3.33 5.51
C CYS A 13 2.67 4.50 4.60
N SER A 14 1.98 5.65 4.72
CA SER A 14 2.30 6.87 3.97
C SER A 14 1.87 8.11 4.75
N GLU A 15 2.57 9.23 4.51
CA GLU A 15 2.18 10.54 5.05
C GLU A 15 0.86 11.00 4.44
N ARG A 16 -0.05 11.48 5.30
CA ARG A 16 -1.41 11.81 4.88
C ARG A 16 -1.53 13.27 4.43
N PRO A 17 -2.40 13.57 3.43
CA PRO A 17 -2.67 14.95 3.00
C PRO A 17 -3.37 15.80 4.07
N GLU A 18 -3.23 17.13 4.06
CA GLU A 18 -3.92 18.04 5.00
C GLU A 18 -5.45 17.91 5.01
N GLU A 19 -6.06 17.61 3.85
CA GLU A 19 -7.51 17.36 3.76
C GLU A 19 -7.95 16.15 4.61
N HIS A 20 -7.05 15.21 4.88
CA HIS A 20 -7.31 14.09 5.77
C HIS A 20 -7.55 14.55 7.21
N GLU A 21 -6.78 15.53 7.70
CA GLU A 21 -6.94 16.04 9.06
C GLU A 21 -8.32 16.68 9.23
N LYS A 22 -8.82 17.39 8.22
CA LYS A 22 -10.18 17.94 8.24
C LYS A 22 -11.25 16.85 8.30
N ILE A 23 -11.05 15.74 7.59
CA ILE A 23 -11.95 14.59 7.64
C ILE A 23 -11.96 13.95 9.03
N ILE A 24 -10.79 13.75 9.63
CA ILE A 24 -10.67 13.22 10.99
C ILE A 24 -11.32 14.15 12.01
N ILE A 25 -11.08 15.46 11.92
CA ILE A 25 -11.71 16.46 12.80
C ILE A 25 -13.23 16.41 12.67
N ARG A 26 -13.76 16.29 11.44
CA ARG A 26 -15.21 16.15 11.20
C ARG A 26 -15.75 14.86 11.84
N LEU A 27 -15.09 13.72 11.64
CA LEU A 27 -15.48 12.44 12.24
C LEU A 27 -15.48 12.51 13.77
N ILE A 28 -14.41 13.07 14.36
CA ILE A 28 -14.30 13.26 15.81
C ILE A 28 -15.41 14.19 16.30
N SER A 29 -15.68 15.31 15.62
CA SER A 29 -16.74 16.24 16.04
C SER A 29 -18.15 15.65 15.95
N LEU A 30 -18.35 14.66 15.07
CA LEU A 30 -19.63 13.98 14.89
C LEU A 30 -19.82 12.84 15.90
N LEU A 31 -18.75 12.10 16.20
CA LEU A 31 -18.81 10.84 16.93
C LEU A 31 -18.32 10.92 18.38
N CYS A 32 -17.55 11.96 18.71
CA CYS A 32 -16.95 12.14 20.02
C CYS A 32 -17.40 13.47 20.65
N THR A 33 -17.56 13.46 21.98
CA THR A 33 -17.67 14.69 22.78
C THR A 33 -16.30 15.04 23.39
N ASN A 34 -16.24 16.10 24.20
CA ASN A 34 -14.99 16.59 24.81
C ASN A 34 -14.23 15.53 25.64
N GLU A 35 -14.88 14.41 26.00
CA GLU A 35 -14.31 13.34 26.82
C GLU A 35 -14.06 12.02 26.06
N GLY A 36 -14.32 11.97 24.74
CA GLY A 36 -14.11 10.78 23.91
C GLY A 36 -15.38 10.26 23.24
N TRP A 37 -15.40 8.97 22.90
CA TRP A 37 -16.58 8.31 22.33
C TRP A 37 -17.73 8.32 23.34
N ASP A 38 -18.86 8.90 22.96
CA ASP A 38 -20.01 9.08 23.83
C ASP A 38 -21.16 8.19 23.36
N GLU A 39 -21.38 7.10 24.08
CA GLU A 39 -22.45 6.14 23.79
C GLU A 39 -23.84 6.77 23.94
N LEU A 40 -24.01 7.72 24.87
CA LEU A 40 -25.28 8.43 25.07
C LEU A 40 -25.55 9.36 23.91
N HIS A 41 -24.53 10.11 23.46
CA HIS A 41 -24.66 10.96 22.28
C HIS A 41 -25.02 10.15 21.03
N THR A 42 -24.35 9.01 20.83
CA THR A 42 -24.65 8.10 19.72
C THR A 42 -26.08 7.57 19.81
N HIS A 43 -26.55 7.22 21.02
CA HIS A 43 -27.91 6.78 21.25
C HIS A 43 -28.95 7.88 20.91
N ASP A 44 -28.70 9.12 21.34
CA ASP A 44 -29.56 10.27 21.05
C ASP A 44 -29.61 10.58 19.55
N MET A 45 -28.49 10.45 18.83
CA MET A 45 -28.45 10.55 17.37
C MET A 45 -29.35 9.49 16.74
N ILE A 46 -29.24 8.23 17.17
CA ILE A 46 -30.07 7.12 16.67
C ILE A 46 -31.55 7.40 16.95
N GLN A 47 -31.91 7.84 18.17
CA GLN A 47 -33.29 8.20 18.50
C GLN A 47 -33.82 9.33 17.62
N THR A 48 -33.01 10.37 17.39
CA THR A 48 -33.35 11.51 16.55
C THR A 48 -33.63 11.04 15.11
N LEU A 49 -32.73 10.26 14.53
CA LEU A 49 -32.90 9.70 13.18
C LEU A 49 -34.14 8.81 13.05
N ARG A 50 -34.46 8.03 14.09
CA ARG A 50 -35.69 7.22 14.15
C ARG A 50 -36.93 8.08 14.22
N SER A 51 -36.90 9.20 14.97
CA SER A 51 -38.05 10.10 15.09
C SER A 51 -38.45 10.71 13.75
N PHE A 52 -37.47 10.95 12.87
CA PHE A 52 -37.68 11.38 11.49
C PHE A 52 -37.95 10.24 10.50
N SER A 53 -38.07 8.98 10.97
CA SER A 53 -38.24 7.79 10.13
C SER A 53 -37.12 7.59 9.10
N LEU A 54 -35.93 8.13 9.36
CA LEU A 54 -34.77 8.01 8.48
C LEU A 54 -34.06 6.67 8.64
N ILE A 55 -34.17 6.06 9.82
CA ILE A 55 -33.65 4.72 10.11
C ILE A 55 -34.68 3.90 10.90
N SER A 56 -34.59 2.58 10.76
CA SER A 56 -35.28 1.60 11.59
C SER A 56 -34.26 0.71 12.30
N THR A 57 -34.66 0.02 13.36
CA THR A 57 -33.72 -0.75 14.19
C THR A 57 -34.23 -2.17 14.42
N THR A 58 -33.37 -3.16 14.21
CA THR A 58 -33.64 -4.55 14.58
C THR A 58 -32.56 -5.02 15.55
N SER A 59 -32.95 -5.49 16.73
CA SER A 59 -32.03 -6.13 17.68
C SER A 59 -31.99 -7.63 17.43
N VAL A 60 -30.79 -8.19 17.24
CA VAL A 60 -30.57 -9.64 17.15
C VAL A 60 -29.43 -10.00 18.10
N GLU A 61 -29.71 -10.87 19.07
CA GLU A 61 -28.79 -11.22 20.16
C GLU A 61 -28.29 -9.94 20.89
N ASP A 62 -26.97 -9.75 20.97
CA ASP A 62 -26.30 -8.61 21.61
C ASP A 62 -26.01 -7.45 20.63
N SER A 63 -26.54 -7.51 19.40
CA SER A 63 -26.26 -6.54 18.34
C SER A 63 -27.50 -5.75 17.92
N VAL A 64 -27.33 -4.44 17.75
CA VAL A 64 -28.36 -3.55 17.18
C VAL A 64 -28.01 -3.24 15.73
N PHE A 65 -28.90 -3.63 14.81
CA PHE A 65 -28.78 -3.29 13.40
C PHE A 65 -29.62 -2.07 13.09
N LEU A 66 -29.00 -1.07 12.45
CA LEU A 66 -29.66 0.13 11.97
C LEU A 66 -29.89 0.01 10.46
N HIS A 67 -31.15 0.05 10.03
CA HIS A 67 -31.53 0.01 8.61
C HIS A 67 -31.90 1.40 8.15
N LEU A 68 -31.18 1.92 7.17
CA LEU A 68 -31.51 3.19 6.52
C LEU A 68 -32.80 3.09 5.70
N HIS A 69 -33.59 4.14 5.73
CA HIS A 69 -34.78 4.24 4.89
C HIS A 69 -34.37 4.23 3.40
N PRO A 70 -35.08 3.49 2.52
CA PRO A 70 -34.67 3.32 1.11
C PRO A 70 -34.48 4.64 0.34
N LEU A 71 -35.31 5.65 0.61
CA LEU A 71 -35.17 6.98 -0.02
C LEU A 71 -33.92 7.73 0.45
N VAL A 72 -33.52 7.56 1.72
CA VAL A 72 -32.28 8.15 2.25
C VAL A 72 -31.09 7.45 1.62
N GLN A 73 -31.16 6.12 1.48
CA GLN A 73 -30.14 5.33 0.80
C GLN A 73 -30.00 5.72 -0.68
N ALA A 74 -31.11 5.92 -1.39
CA ALA A 74 -31.11 6.37 -2.79
C ALA A 74 -30.54 7.79 -2.93
N TRP A 75 -31.00 8.73 -2.09
CA TRP A 75 -30.48 10.10 -2.09
C TRP A 75 -28.98 10.15 -1.76
N ALA A 76 -28.53 9.39 -0.77
CA ALA A 76 -27.12 9.30 -0.40
C ALA A 76 -26.29 8.76 -1.57
N ARG A 77 -26.75 7.70 -2.25
CA ARG A 77 -26.10 7.13 -3.43
C ARG A 77 -25.94 8.17 -4.54
N ASP A 78 -26.99 8.91 -4.87
CA ASP A 78 -26.97 9.91 -5.94
C ASP A 78 -26.05 11.10 -5.59
N LYS A 79 -26.03 11.52 -4.32
CA LYS A 79 -25.15 12.61 -3.87
C LYS A 79 -23.69 12.21 -3.79
N VAL A 80 -23.42 10.99 -3.34
CA VAL A 80 -22.09 10.39 -3.31
C VAL A 80 -21.49 10.31 -4.73
N LEU A 81 -22.30 10.02 -5.76
CA LEU A 81 -21.84 10.05 -7.15
C LEU A 81 -21.44 11.45 -7.65
N SER A 82 -21.98 12.52 -7.07
CA SER A 82 -21.74 13.91 -7.52
C SER A 82 -20.64 14.66 -6.76
N THR A 83 -20.41 14.36 -5.48
CA THR A 83 -19.45 15.07 -4.60
C THR A 83 -18.75 14.15 -3.58
N GLY A 84 -18.77 12.82 -3.77
CA GLY A 84 -18.54 11.84 -2.70
C GLY A 84 -17.11 11.48 -2.33
N GLN A 85 -16.07 12.18 -2.80
CA GLN A 85 -14.69 11.81 -2.44
C GLN A 85 -14.43 11.85 -0.93
N ASP A 86 -14.90 12.89 -0.24
CA ASP A 86 -14.78 13.03 1.22
C ASP A 86 -15.55 11.92 1.95
N TYR A 87 -16.74 11.56 1.45
CA TYR A 87 -17.56 10.49 2.02
C TYR A 87 -16.92 9.11 1.81
N HIS A 88 -16.33 8.87 0.65
CA HIS A 88 -15.60 7.64 0.36
C HIS A 88 -14.36 7.51 1.25
N ALA A 89 -13.62 8.60 1.45
CA ALA A 89 -12.49 8.63 2.36
C ALA A 89 -12.94 8.42 3.82
N MET A 90 -14.01 9.07 4.26
CA MET A 90 -14.60 8.85 5.60
C MET A 90 -15.04 7.40 5.82
N ALA A 91 -15.71 6.80 4.83
CA ALA A 91 -16.13 5.41 4.90
C ALA A 91 -14.93 4.48 4.98
N ALA A 92 -13.95 4.64 4.09
CA ALA A 92 -12.71 3.88 4.10
C ALA A 92 -11.97 4.01 5.45
N GLN A 93 -11.90 5.22 6.01
CA GLN A 93 -11.25 5.46 7.31
C GLN A 93 -11.98 4.82 8.47
N THR A 94 -13.31 4.90 8.48
CA THR A 94 -14.10 4.24 9.52
C THR A 94 -13.91 2.74 9.45
N LEU A 95 -13.89 2.16 8.24
CA LEU A 95 -13.64 0.75 8.02
C LEU A 95 -12.22 0.32 8.43
N SER A 96 -11.20 1.13 8.10
CA SER A 96 -9.83 0.93 8.56
C SER A 96 -9.74 0.99 10.08
N ALA A 97 -10.38 1.96 10.74
CA ALA A 97 -10.34 2.11 12.20
C ALA A 97 -11.10 0.98 12.92
N CYS A 98 -12.09 0.36 12.27
CA CYS A 98 -12.72 -0.85 12.76
C CYS A 98 -11.82 -2.09 12.66
N TYR A 99 -10.60 -1.97 12.10
CA TYR A 99 -9.64 -3.04 12.03
C TYR A 99 -9.04 -3.38 13.41
N PHE A 100 -9.61 -4.41 14.05
CA PHE A 100 -9.02 -5.15 15.15
C PHE A 100 -9.07 -6.66 14.84
N GLU A 101 -7.98 -7.38 15.15
CA GLU A 101 -7.75 -8.79 14.76
C GLU A 101 -8.88 -9.74 15.22
N ASP A 102 -9.68 -9.36 16.22
CA ASP A 102 -10.70 -10.22 16.84
C ASP A 102 -12.16 -9.91 16.48
N ASN A 103 -12.45 -8.97 15.56
CA ASN A 103 -13.83 -8.52 15.26
C ASN A 103 -14.48 -9.11 13.99
N THR A 104 -14.33 -10.42 13.77
CA THR A 104 -14.83 -11.14 12.56
C THR A 104 -16.34 -10.96 12.29
N ARG A 105 -17.16 -10.78 13.34
CA ARG A 105 -18.61 -10.55 13.20
C ARG A 105 -18.91 -9.19 12.54
N LEU A 106 -18.19 -8.14 12.93
CA LEU A 106 -18.38 -6.80 12.40
C LEU A 106 -18.02 -6.76 10.90
N TYR A 107 -16.90 -7.37 10.52
CA TYR A 107 -16.46 -7.41 9.12
C TYR A 107 -17.50 -8.06 8.21
N ARG A 108 -18.17 -9.14 8.66
CA ARG A 108 -19.22 -9.82 7.85
C ARG A 108 -20.37 -8.89 7.47
N HIS A 109 -20.72 -7.94 8.34
CA HIS A 109 -21.75 -6.95 8.05
C HIS A 109 -21.23 -5.82 7.16
N LEU A 110 -19.94 -5.49 7.25
CA LEU A 110 -19.30 -4.48 6.41
C LEU A 110 -19.02 -4.98 4.99
N ALA A 111 -18.90 -6.29 4.78
CA ALA A 111 -18.60 -6.95 3.51
C ALA A 111 -19.42 -6.43 2.32
N SER A 112 -20.74 -6.50 2.43
CA SER A 112 -21.66 -6.10 1.37
C SER A 112 -21.57 -4.60 1.09
N HIS A 113 -21.43 -3.80 2.15
CA HIS A 113 -21.26 -2.35 2.03
C HIS A 113 -19.95 -1.98 1.35
N ILE A 114 -18.86 -2.68 1.69
CA ILE A 114 -17.56 -2.54 1.04
C ILE A 114 -17.65 -2.92 -0.43
N GLY A 115 -18.22 -4.08 -0.74
CA GLY A 115 -18.41 -4.51 -2.13
C GLY A 115 -19.14 -3.46 -2.95
N GLU A 116 -20.28 -2.95 -2.47
CA GLU A 116 -21.04 -1.88 -3.14
C GLU A 116 -20.23 -0.58 -3.29
N MET A 117 -19.49 -0.16 -2.25
CA MET A 117 -18.65 1.03 -2.29
C MET A 117 -17.51 0.90 -3.30
N LEU A 118 -16.86 -0.27 -3.38
CA LEU A 118 -15.74 -0.52 -4.29
C LEU A 118 -16.15 -0.37 -5.76
N TYR A 119 -17.40 -0.70 -6.12
CA TYR A 119 -17.93 -0.46 -7.47
C TYR A 119 -18.23 1.01 -7.75
N ALA A 120 -18.50 1.82 -6.72
CA ALA A 120 -18.83 3.23 -6.85
C ALA A 120 -17.60 4.15 -6.78
N ILE A 121 -16.46 3.64 -6.32
CA ILE A 121 -15.24 4.40 -6.09
C ILE A 121 -14.22 4.13 -7.20
N ASN A 122 -13.56 5.18 -7.68
CA ASN A 122 -12.32 5.00 -8.42
C ASN A 122 -11.20 4.58 -7.45
N GLY A 123 -10.90 3.29 -7.38
CA GLY A 123 -9.88 2.77 -6.45
C GLY A 123 -8.51 3.46 -6.57
N TYR A 124 -8.17 4.02 -7.74
CA TYR A 124 -6.94 4.78 -7.92
C TYR A 124 -6.90 6.11 -7.15
N SER A 125 -8.05 6.71 -6.83
CA SER A 125 -8.11 7.96 -6.04
C SER A 125 -8.03 7.75 -4.54
N LEU A 126 -8.07 6.51 -4.06
CA LEU A 126 -7.90 6.21 -2.65
C LEU A 126 -6.44 6.30 -2.22
N HIS A 127 -6.21 6.87 -1.04
CA HIS A 127 -4.88 6.94 -0.44
C HIS A 127 -4.45 5.55 0.09
N ALA A 128 -3.14 5.32 0.25
CA ALA A 128 -2.57 3.98 0.47
C ALA A 128 -3.12 3.29 1.72
N ASN A 129 -3.39 4.05 2.78
CA ASN A 129 -3.91 3.51 4.04
C ASN A 129 -5.37 3.03 3.90
N GLU A 130 -6.19 3.73 3.11
CA GLU A 130 -7.58 3.35 2.77
C GLU A 130 -7.61 2.04 2.00
N LYS A 131 -6.74 1.93 1.00
CA LYS A 131 -6.57 0.71 0.19
C LYS A 131 -6.27 -0.49 1.09
N MET A 132 -5.41 -0.31 2.08
CA MET A 132 -5.03 -1.36 3.02
C MET A 132 -6.16 -1.77 3.95
N GLY A 133 -6.93 -0.80 4.46
CA GLY A 133 -8.10 -1.11 5.28
C GLY A 133 -9.15 -1.94 4.53
N PHE A 134 -9.48 -1.53 3.30
CA PHE A 134 -10.40 -2.31 2.45
C PHE A 134 -9.88 -3.72 2.19
N ALA A 135 -8.59 -3.86 1.83
CA ALA A 135 -7.98 -5.16 1.60
C ALA A 135 -8.07 -6.08 2.80
N GLN A 136 -7.82 -5.55 3.99
CA GLN A 136 -7.83 -6.33 5.21
C GLN A 136 -9.24 -6.81 5.56
N VAL A 137 -10.27 -6.00 5.34
CA VAL A 137 -11.65 -6.44 5.55
C VAL A 137 -12.03 -7.51 4.52
N LEU A 138 -11.73 -7.31 3.23
CA LEU A 138 -12.00 -8.32 2.19
C LEU A 138 -11.29 -9.65 2.46
N PHE A 139 -10.06 -9.60 2.96
CA PHE A 139 -9.30 -10.77 3.39
C PHE A 139 -9.99 -11.54 4.51
N GLN A 140 -10.42 -10.85 5.58
CA GLN A 140 -11.11 -11.46 6.72
C GLN A 140 -12.44 -12.13 6.33
N LEU A 141 -13.01 -11.70 5.21
CA LEU A 141 -14.25 -12.23 4.68
C LEU A 141 -14.05 -13.44 3.78
N GLU A 142 -12.80 -13.80 3.47
CA GLU A 142 -12.44 -14.75 2.42
C GLU A 142 -13.11 -14.42 1.07
N ASP A 143 -13.54 -13.16 0.88
CA ASP A 143 -14.22 -12.69 -0.32
C ASP A 143 -13.19 -12.25 -1.35
N THR A 144 -12.30 -13.19 -1.67
CA THR A 144 -11.34 -13.03 -2.75
C THR A 144 -12.11 -13.05 -4.07
N PRO A 145 -11.89 -12.09 -4.99
CA PRO A 145 -12.54 -12.13 -6.29
C PRO A 145 -12.31 -13.48 -6.96
N LYS A 146 -13.40 -14.24 -7.19
CA LYS A 146 -13.33 -15.58 -7.82
C LYS A 146 -12.72 -15.52 -9.22
N GLU A 147 -12.84 -14.38 -9.89
CA GLU A 147 -12.19 -14.10 -11.15
C GLU A 147 -11.56 -12.70 -11.11
N VAL A 148 -10.27 -12.63 -11.43
CA VAL A 148 -9.53 -11.36 -11.48
C VAL A 148 -9.86 -10.62 -12.79
N THR A 149 -10.94 -9.86 -12.88
CA THR A 149 -11.22 -8.99 -14.04
C THR A 149 -10.43 -7.67 -13.95
N LYS A 150 -10.41 -6.90 -15.05
CA LYS A 150 -9.81 -5.54 -15.08
C LYS A 150 -10.33 -4.65 -13.94
N ASP A 151 -11.61 -4.80 -13.60
CA ASP A 151 -12.29 -4.00 -12.59
C ASP A 151 -12.03 -4.50 -11.16
N THR A 152 -11.47 -5.71 -11.01
CA THR A 152 -11.07 -6.27 -9.70
C THR A 152 -9.55 -6.24 -9.48
N LEU A 153 -8.78 -5.87 -10.51
CA LEU A 153 -7.32 -5.95 -10.51
C LEU A 153 -6.68 -5.11 -9.40
N TRP A 154 -7.26 -3.95 -9.11
CA TRP A 154 -6.81 -3.07 -8.03
C TRP A 154 -7.21 -3.62 -6.66
N ILE A 155 -8.39 -4.23 -6.52
CA ILE A 155 -8.83 -4.90 -5.29
C ILE A 155 -7.90 -6.07 -4.95
N THR A 156 -7.56 -6.89 -5.96
CA THR A 156 -6.65 -8.03 -5.79
C THR A 156 -5.23 -7.59 -5.44
N GLU A 157 -4.78 -6.44 -5.93
CA GLU A 157 -3.47 -5.88 -5.57
C GLU A 157 -3.42 -5.43 -4.11
N TRP A 158 -4.49 -4.82 -3.62
CA TRP A 158 -4.54 -4.44 -2.20
C TRP A 158 -4.62 -5.68 -1.32
N LEU A 159 -5.43 -6.67 -1.72
CA LEU A 159 -5.51 -7.95 -1.03
C LEU A 159 -4.15 -8.64 -0.95
N ALA A 160 -3.38 -8.68 -2.05
CA ALA A 160 -2.02 -9.20 -2.06
C ALA A 160 -1.13 -8.51 -1.02
N THR A 161 -1.26 -7.18 -0.88
CA THR A 161 -0.47 -6.39 0.08
C THR A 161 -0.88 -6.67 1.53
N ALA A 162 -2.16 -6.85 1.80
CA ALA A 162 -2.67 -7.24 3.13
C ALA A 162 -2.24 -8.66 3.51
N ILE A 163 -2.33 -9.62 2.59
CA ILE A 163 -1.86 -11.00 2.82
C ILE A 163 -0.33 -11.02 3.02
N HIS A 164 0.40 -10.15 2.31
CA HIS A 164 1.86 -9.98 2.47
C HIS A 164 2.22 -9.48 3.86
N SER A 165 1.48 -8.52 4.44
CA SER A 165 1.77 -8.03 5.81
C SER A 165 1.52 -9.11 6.88
N GLN A 166 0.63 -10.05 6.60
CA GLN A 166 0.31 -11.21 7.45
C GLN A 166 1.25 -12.41 7.25
N GLY A 167 2.25 -12.31 6.37
CA GLY A 167 3.25 -13.37 6.15
C GLY A 167 2.72 -14.64 5.46
N ARG A 168 1.51 -14.60 4.87
CA ARG A 168 0.90 -15.73 4.13
C ARG A 168 1.41 -15.81 2.69
N TRP A 169 2.72 -15.99 2.52
CA TRP A 169 3.43 -15.86 1.24
C TRP A 169 2.89 -16.70 0.08
N ASN A 170 2.40 -17.92 0.36
CA ASN A 170 1.89 -18.83 -0.67
C ASN A 170 0.58 -18.34 -1.31
N GLU A 171 -0.22 -17.56 -0.59
CA GLU A 171 -1.46 -17.00 -1.11
C GLU A 171 -1.21 -15.73 -1.91
N VAL A 172 -0.29 -14.89 -1.44
CA VAL A 172 0.20 -13.73 -2.20
C VAL A 172 0.76 -14.18 -3.54
N GLU A 173 1.59 -15.22 -3.55
CA GLU A 173 2.19 -15.78 -4.76
C GLU A 173 1.13 -16.12 -5.81
N LYS A 174 0.16 -16.96 -5.46
CA LYS A 174 -0.91 -17.37 -6.38
C LYS A 174 -1.68 -16.17 -6.92
N LEU A 175 -1.93 -15.19 -6.08
CA LEU A 175 -2.68 -14.00 -6.48
C LEU A 175 -1.88 -13.11 -7.43
N GLU A 176 -0.61 -12.83 -7.10
CA GLU A 176 0.29 -12.02 -7.92
C GLU A 176 0.62 -12.71 -9.26
N GLU A 177 0.72 -14.05 -9.31
CA GLU A 177 0.87 -14.79 -10.57
C GLU A 177 -0.32 -14.57 -11.52
N VAL A 178 -1.55 -14.65 -11.00
CA VAL A 178 -2.77 -14.42 -11.79
C VAL A 178 -2.85 -12.96 -12.25
N ILE A 179 -2.53 -12.00 -11.38
CA ILE A 179 -2.51 -10.57 -11.71
C ILE A 179 -1.47 -10.31 -12.81
N LEU A 180 -0.26 -10.88 -12.68
CA LEU A 180 0.84 -10.67 -13.62
C LEU A 180 0.48 -11.18 -15.01
N GLU A 181 -0.07 -12.38 -15.09
CA GLU A 181 -0.46 -12.97 -16.38
C GLU A 181 -1.55 -12.13 -17.06
N LYS A 182 -2.59 -11.72 -16.31
CA LYS A 182 -3.64 -10.86 -16.87
C LYS A 182 -3.08 -9.51 -17.33
N ARG A 183 -2.22 -8.86 -16.54
CA ARG A 183 -1.58 -7.58 -16.93
C ARG A 183 -0.70 -7.71 -18.17
N ARG A 184 0.05 -8.81 -18.30
CA ARG A 184 0.84 -9.10 -19.50
C ARG A 184 -0.03 -9.21 -20.74
N VAL A 185 -1.18 -9.88 -20.65
CA VAL A 185 -2.13 -10.02 -21.76
C VAL A 185 -2.84 -8.70 -22.09
N THR A 186 -3.29 -7.95 -21.08
CA THR A 186 -4.15 -6.76 -21.31
C THR A 186 -3.38 -5.47 -21.54
N LEU A 187 -2.25 -5.28 -20.85
CA LEU A 187 -1.48 -4.02 -20.85
C LEU A 187 -0.12 -4.19 -21.54
N GLY A 188 0.35 -5.42 -21.71
CA GLY A 188 1.69 -5.71 -22.20
C GLY A 188 2.74 -5.71 -21.08
N LYS A 189 3.92 -6.28 -21.38
CA LYS A 189 5.03 -6.42 -20.43
C LYS A 189 5.66 -5.10 -19.98
N GLN A 190 5.63 -4.09 -20.85
CA GLN A 190 6.23 -2.77 -20.61
C GLN A 190 5.32 -1.81 -19.85
N HIS A 191 4.08 -2.19 -19.54
CA HIS A 191 3.20 -1.31 -18.79
C HIS A 191 3.70 -1.17 -17.34
N PRO A 192 3.74 0.05 -16.75
CA PRO A 192 4.22 0.26 -15.38
C PRO A 192 3.58 -0.66 -14.34
N ASP A 193 2.26 -0.88 -14.44
CA ASP A 193 1.55 -1.82 -13.57
C ASP A 193 1.98 -3.28 -13.73
N THR A 194 2.32 -3.72 -14.94
CA THR A 194 2.81 -5.08 -15.18
C THR A 194 4.19 -5.27 -14.54
N ILE A 195 5.06 -4.26 -14.70
CA ILE A 195 6.41 -4.25 -14.11
C ILE A 195 6.33 -4.26 -12.58
N ARG A 196 5.42 -3.44 -12.01
CA ARG A 196 5.19 -3.37 -10.57
C ARG A 196 4.71 -4.72 -9.99
N THR A 197 3.81 -5.41 -10.67
CA THR A 197 3.37 -6.76 -10.27
C THR A 197 4.52 -7.78 -10.34
N ALA A 198 5.36 -7.71 -11.39
CA ALA A 198 6.53 -8.59 -11.49
C ALA A 198 7.52 -8.37 -10.33
N GLU A 199 7.76 -7.10 -9.95
CA GLU A 199 8.57 -6.74 -8.79
C GLU A 199 7.96 -7.26 -7.47
N ASN A 200 6.65 -7.12 -7.27
CA ASN A 200 5.97 -7.66 -6.09
C ASN A 200 6.14 -9.18 -5.99
N LEU A 201 5.93 -9.91 -7.09
CA LEU A 201 6.09 -11.36 -7.12
C LEU A 201 7.56 -11.78 -6.86
N ALA A 202 8.53 -11.02 -7.36
CA ALA A 202 9.95 -11.22 -7.04
C ALA A 202 10.22 -11.05 -5.53
N SER A 203 9.62 -10.04 -4.89
CA SER A 203 9.69 -9.84 -3.43
C SER A 203 9.09 -11.02 -2.66
N VAL A 204 7.96 -11.56 -3.11
CA VAL A 204 7.33 -12.76 -2.51
C VAL A 204 8.29 -13.96 -2.59
N TYR A 205 8.91 -14.20 -3.74
CA TYR A 205 9.91 -15.26 -3.87
C TYR A 205 11.14 -15.06 -2.97
N ARG A 206 11.61 -13.81 -2.82
CA ARG A 206 12.69 -13.48 -1.87
C ARG A 206 12.29 -13.79 -0.43
N ALA A 207 11.06 -13.45 -0.02
CA ALA A 207 10.55 -13.74 1.32
C ALA A 207 10.51 -15.26 1.58
N GLN A 208 10.21 -16.05 0.55
CA GLN A 208 10.26 -17.51 0.57
C GLN A 208 11.67 -18.11 0.39
N ARG A 209 12.71 -17.28 0.24
CA ARG A 209 14.11 -17.69 -0.07
C ARG A 209 14.27 -18.44 -1.40
N ARG A 210 13.34 -18.24 -2.34
CA ARG A 210 13.35 -18.77 -3.70
C ARG A 210 14.09 -17.82 -4.63
N TRP A 211 15.42 -17.78 -4.45
CA TRP A 211 16.26 -16.75 -5.07
C TRP A 211 16.34 -16.83 -6.59
N SER A 212 16.23 -18.03 -7.19
CA SER A 212 16.32 -18.21 -8.64
C SER A 212 15.07 -17.70 -9.36
N GLU A 213 13.89 -17.92 -8.80
CA GLU A 213 12.64 -17.37 -9.33
C GLU A 213 12.57 -15.85 -9.16
N ALA A 214 13.03 -15.34 -8.01
CA ALA A 214 13.17 -13.91 -7.78
C ALA A 214 14.12 -13.25 -8.80
N GLU A 215 15.29 -13.85 -9.04
CA GLU A 215 16.27 -13.36 -10.02
C GLU A 215 15.67 -13.24 -11.42
N LYS A 216 14.95 -14.27 -11.87
CA LYS A 216 14.33 -14.27 -13.20
C LYS A 216 13.34 -13.12 -13.38
N LEU A 217 12.52 -12.84 -12.37
CA LEU A 217 11.56 -11.73 -12.41
C LEU A 217 12.26 -10.38 -12.30
N GLU A 218 13.25 -10.23 -11.41
CA GLU A 218 13.96 -8.97 -11.24
C GLU A 218 14.78 -8.60 -12.49
N LEU A 219 15.32 -9.59 -13.21
CA LEU A 219 15.95 -9.38 -14.52
C LEU A 219 14.96 -8.87 -15.58
N ASP A 220 13.76 -9.46 -15.65
CA ASP A 220 12.67 -8.98 -16.54
C ASP A 220 12.30 -7.53 -16.18
N VAL A 221 12.13 -7.23 -14.88
CA VAL A 221 11.84 -5.87 -14.37
C VAL A 221 12.93 -4.88 -14.75
N LEU A 222 14.20 -5.25 -14.54
CA LEU A 222 15.35 -4.40 -14.88
C LEU A 222 15.39 -4.10 -16.38
N GLU A 223 15.23 -5.12 -17.23
CA GLU A 223 15.21 -4.97 -18.68
C GLU A 223 14.09 -4.00 -19.11
N GLN A 224 12.86 -4.18 -18.60
CA GLN A 224 11.76 -3.30 -18.96
C GLN A 224 11.99 -1.86 -18.48
N ARG A 225 12.54 -1.66 -17.28
CA ARG A 225 12.84 -0.32 -16.75
C ARG A 225 13.96 0.38 -17.52
N GLU A 226 14.99 -0.36 -17.93
CA GLU A 226 16.04 0.17 -18.80
C GLU A 226 15.48 0.65 -20.14
N VAL A 227 14.54 -0.09 -20.73
CA VAL A 227 13.90 0.29 -22.00
C VAL A 227 13.03 1.54 -21.86
N ILE A 228 12.26 1.63 -20.77
CA ILE A 228 11.26 2.72 -20.60
C ILE A 228 11.92 4.00 -20.10
N PHE A 229 12.81 3.89 -19.12
CA PHE A 229 13.34 5.04 -18.39
C PHE A 229 14.83 5.28 -18.63
N GLY A 230 15.54 4.30 -19.20
CA GLY A 230 17.00 4.32 -19.30
C GLY A 230 17.70 3.81 -18.03
N LYS A 231 19.01 3.61 -18.16
CA LYS A 231 19.86 3.00 -17.10
C LYS A 231 19.94 3.85 -15.83
N GLN A 232 20.07 5.16 -16.01
CA GLN A 232 20.26 6.13 -14.94
C GLN A 232 18.95 6.54 -14.25
N HIS A 233 17.81 5.93 -14.57
CA HIS A 233 16.59 6.31 -13.89
C HIS A 233 16.55 5.74 -12.46
N PRO A 234 16.07 6.50 -11.45
CA PRO A 234 15.91 6.03 -10.08
C PRO A 234 15.27 4.65 -9.95
N GLU A 235 14.18 4.41 -10.70
CA GLU A 235 13.48 3.12 -10.69
C GLU A 235 14.31 1.97 -11.27
N THR A 236 15.14 2.24 -12.28
CA THR A 236 16.06 1.25 -12.86
C THR A 236 17.15 0.90 -11.85
N LEU A 237 17.73 1.91 -11.19
CA LEU A 237 18.74 1.71 -10.15
C LEU A 237 18.20 0.99 -8.91
N ARG A 238 16.92 1.18 -8.58
CA ARG A 238 16.23 0.42 -7.54
C ARG A 238 16.18 -1.08 -7.89
N ALA A 239 15.86 -1.42 -9.13
CA ALA A 239 15.89 -2.81 -9.62
C ALA A 239 17.31 -3.40 -9.61
N VAL A 240 18.34 -2.62 -9.96
CA VAL A 240 19.75 -3.03 -9.84
C VAL A 240 20.11 -3.39 -8.39
N GLY A 241 19.70 -2.56 -7.42
CA GLY A 241 19.93 -2.85 -6.00
C GLY A 241 19.21 -4.10 -5.50
N ASN A 242 17.98 -4.35 -5.97
CA ASN A 242 17.26 -5.58 -5.68
C ASN A 242 17.99 -6.81 -6.23
N LEU A 243 18.44 -6.76 -7.47
CA LEU A 243 19.16 -7.85 -8.13
C LEU A 243 20.50 -8.14 -7.41
N ALA A 244 21.24 -7.10 -7.02
CA ALA A 244 22.46 -7.25 -6.23
C ALA A 244 22.20 -7.93 -4.88
N CYS A 245 21.09 -7.58 -4.21
CA CYS A 245 20.68 -8.26 -2.99
C CYS A 245 20.40 -9.76 -3.23
N ILE A 246 19.75 -10.10 -4.35
CA ILE A 246 19.49 -11.50 -4.73
C ILE A 246 20.81 -12.24 -4.96
N TYR A 247 21.74 -11.67 -5.72
CA TYR A 247 23.07 -12.26 -5.95
C TYR A 247 23.85 -12.47 -4.66
N ARG A 248 23.85 -11.49 -3.75
CA ARG A 248 24.49 -11.63 -2.43
C ARG A 248 23.89 -12.81 -1.66
N ARG A 249 22.57 -12.97 -1.65
CA ARG A 249 21.87 -14.08 -0.99
C ARG A 249 22.12 -15.44 -1.63
N GLN A 250 22.47 -15.48 -2.91
CA GLN A 250 22.93 -16.68 -3.62
C GLN A 250 24.45 -16.94 -3.43
N GLY A 251 25.19 -16.09 -2.72
CA GLY A 251 26.65 -16.20 -2.55
C GLY A 251 27.47 -15.67 -3.74
N ARG A 252 26.83 -15.02 -4.72
CA ARG A 252 27.46 -14.43 -5.90
C ARG A 252 27.96 -13.01 -5.61
N LEU A 253 28.89 -12.92 -4.65
CA LEU A 253 29.34 -11.64 -4.09
C LEU A 253 30.00 -10.72 -5.11
N SER A 254 30.79 -11.25 -6.06
CA SER A 254 31.45 -10.45 -7.09
C SER A 254 30.46 -9.80 -8.07
N GLU A 255 29.37 -10.49 -8.39
CA GLU A 255 28.33 -9.94 -9.27
C GLU A 255 27.50 -8.89 -8.53
N ALA A 256 27.18 -9.13 -7.26
CA ALA A 256 26.54 -8.14 -6.40
C ALA A 256 27.40 -6.87 -6.23
N GLU A 257 28.72 -7.02 -6.02
CA GLU A 257 29.66 -5.90 -5.92
C GLU A 257 29.62 -5.06 -7.20
N LYS A 258 29.75 -5.70 -8.36
CA LYS A 258 29.75 -5.03 -9.65
C LYS A 258 28.49 -4.18 -9.85
N LEU A 259 27.32 -4.75 -9.56
CA LEU A 259 26.04 -4.06 -9.69
C LEU A 259 25.92 -2.86 -8.74
N GLU A 260 26.32 -3.01 -7.48
CA GLU A 260 26.20 -1.92 -6.50
C GLU A 260 27.22 -0.80 -6.74
N VAL A 261 28.43 -1.11 -7.25
CA VAL A 261 29.41 -0.10 -7.67
C VAL A 261 28.90 0.67 -8.88
N GLU A 262 28.39 -0.01 -9.90
CA GLU A 262 27.80 0.63 -11.07
C GLU A 262 26.60 1.52 -10.68
N ALA A 263 25.73 1.03 -9.80
CA ALA A 263 24.60 1.81 -9.29
C ALA A 263 25.08 3.06 -8.52
N LEU A 264 26.14 2.95 -7.71
CA LEU A 264 26.70 4.08 -6.97
C LEU A 264 27.23 5.17 -7.90
N GLU A 265 27.94 4.77 -8.96
CA GLU A 265 28.44 5.71 -9.97
C GLU A 265 27.28 6.42 -10.67
N GLN A 266 26.23 5.70 -11.05
CA GLN A 266 25.05 6.31 -11.67
C GLN A 266 24.31 7.25 -10.71
N TRP A 267 24.12 6.88 -9.45
CA TRP A 267 23.55 7.78 -8.43
C TRP A 267 24.36 9.06 -8.23
N LYS A 268 25.70 8.98 -8.28
CA LYS A 268 26.58 10.15 -8.23
C LYS A 268 26.41 11.07 -9.45
N THR A 269 26.09 10.53 -10.62
CA THR A 269 25.80 11.36 -11.81
C THR A 269 24.44 12.04 -11.73
N ILE A 270 23.42 11.35 -11.19
CA ILE A 270 22.04 11.85 -11.03
C ILE A 270 21.95 12.97 -10.00
N ALA A 271 22.80 12.94 -8.98
CA ALA A 271 22.93 13.94 -7.92
C ALA A 271 23.06 15.41 -8.39
N GLY A 272 23.37 15.64 -9.67
CA GLY A 272 23.50 16.96 -10.27
C GLY A 272 22.34 17.38 -11.17
N THR A 273 21.32 16.54 -11.39
CA THR A 273 20.25 16.76 -12.38
C THR A 273 18.85 16.76 -11.74
N GLU A 274 17.97 17.65 -12.21
CA GLU A 274 16.55 17.62 -11.84
C GLU A 274 15.85 16.49 -12.60
N HIS A 275 15.24 15.54 -11.88
CA HIS A 275 14.48 14.46 -12.50
C HIS A 275 12.97 14.64 -12.30
N PRO A 276 12.15 14.46 -13.35
CA PRO A 276 10.71 14.34 -13.20
C PRO A 276 10.39 13.02 -12.50
N ASP A 277 9.73 13.08 -11.36
CA ASP A 277 9.16 11.91 -10.70
C ASP A 277 7.84 11.53 -11.40
N PRO A 278 7.63 10.29 -11.85
CA PRO A 278 6.34 9.86 -12.40
C PRO A 278 5.20 9.86 -11.37
N CYS A 279 5.52 9.78 -10.07
CA CYS A 279 4.54 9.70 -8.97
C CYS A 279 4.30 11.04 -8.27
N SER A 280 5.15 12.05 -8.46
CA SER A 280 4.93 13.40 -7.96
C SER A 280 4.97 14.40 -9.10
N LYS A 281 4.00 15.32 -9.18
CA LYS A 281 3.99 16.40 -10.20
C LYS A 281 5.12 17.43 -10.01
N SER A 282 6.09 17.14 -9.14
CA SER A 282 7.26 17.98 -8.86
C SER A 282 8.53 17.32 -9.38
N SER A 283 9.33 18.08 -10.13
CA SER A 283 10.72 17.72 -10.44
C SER A 283 11.49 17.61 -9.12
N ILE A 284 11.90 16.41 -8.72
CA ILE A 284 12.68 16.23 -7.51
C ILE A 284 14.13 16.59 -7.82
N LYS A 285 14.67 17.56 -7.09
CA LYS A 285 16.10 17.83 -7.09
C LYS A 285 16.78 16.74 -6.27
N ILE A 286 17.35 15.74 -6.94
CA ILE A 286 18.05 14.64 -6.29
C ILE A 286 19.39 15.20 -5.77
N THR A 287 19.45 15.50 -4.47
CA THR A 287 20.62 16.13 -3.84
C THR A 287 21.63 15.07 -3.39
N GLY A 288 22.44 14.54 -4.31
CA GLY A 288 23.69 13.88 -3.91
C GLY A 288 23.58 12.61 -3.06
N LEU A 289 24.65 12.40 -2.29
CA LEU A 289 24.80 11.40 -1.22
C LEU A 289 23.75 11.52 -0.11
N HIS A 290 22.93 12.58 -0.12
CA HIS A 290 21.84 12.74 0.83
C HIS A 290 20.56 11.99 0.44
N HIS A 291 20.41 11.59 -0.83
CA HIS A 291 19.27 10.84 -1.32
C HIS A 291 19.13 9.48 -0.62
N PRO A 292 17.92 9.07 -0.17
CA PRO A 292 17.71 7.83 0.57
C PRO A 292 18.25 6.58 -0.15
N GLU A 293 18.05 6.49 -1.47
CA GLU A 293 18.50 5.35 -2.27
C GLU A 293 20.02 5.29 -2.42
N THR A 294 20.68 6.45 -2.55
CA THR A 294 22.14 6.51 -2.60
C THR A 294 22.74 6.08 -1.26
N LYS A 295 22.16 6.53 -0.14
CA LYS A 295 22.54 6.04 1.19
C LYS A 295 22.30 4.54 1.34
N ALA A 296 21.19 4.03 0.83
CA ALA A 296 20.88 2.60 0.87
C ALA A 296 21.91 1.78 0.08
N ASN A 297 22.25 2.20 -1.14
CA ASN A 297 23.28 1.58 -1.97
C ASN A 297 24.67 1.62 -1.29
N VAL A 298 25.08 2.74 -0.71
CA VAL A 298 26.33 2.84 0.07
C VAL A 298 26.32 1.85 1.25
N ARG A 299 25.23 1.76 2.02
CA ARG A 299 25.11 0.77 3.11
C ARG A 299 25.22 -0.68 2.62
N ARG A 300 24.63 -1.00 1.46
CA ARG A 300 24.71 -2.34 0.85
C ARG A 300 26.15 -2.68 0.44
N LEU A 301 26.88 -1.72 -0.15
CA LEU A 301 28.30 -1.88 -0.48
C LEU A 301 29.17 -2.09 0.75
N VAL A 302 28.97 -1.31 1.81
CA VAL A 302 29.71 -1.49 3.07
C VAL A 302 29.51 -2.89 3.62
N ALA A 303 28.26 -3.35 3.72
CA ALA A 303 27.96 -4.69 4.20
C ALA A 303 28.58 -5.79 3.31
N LEU A 304 28.57 -5.59 1.98
CA LEU A 304 29.20 -6.51 1.05
C LEU A 304 30.74 -6.56 1.24
N TYR A 305 31.39 -5.43 1.44
CA TYR A 305 32.82 -5.38 1.68
C TYR A 305 33.23 -5.98 3.02
N GLU A 306 32.41 -5.82 4.05
CA GLU A 306 32.57 -6.51 5.33
C GLU A 306 32.46 -8.04 5.16
N GLU A 307 31.47 -8.51 4.40
CA GLU A 307 31.29 -9.95 4.07
C GLU A 307 32.50 -10.50 3.27
N LEU A 308 33.12 -9.69 2.42
CA LEU A 308 34.33 -10.04 1.67
C LEU A 308 35.63 -9.93 2.48
N GLY A 309 35.58 -9.46 3.72
CA GLY A 309 36.78 -9.18 4.54
C GLY A 309 37.62 -8.00 4.04
N GLN A 310 37.05 -7.11 3.22
CA GLN A 310 37.71 -5.93 2.64
C GLN A 310 37.44 -4.69 3.51
N GLY A 311 37.91 -4.73 4.76
CA GLY A 311 37.65 -3.68 5.76
C GLY A 311 38.05 -2.26 5.33
N ASP A 312 39.18 -2.12 4.63
CA ASP A 312 39.66 -0.81 4.16
C ASP A 312 38.68 -0.19 3.15
N LYS A 313 38.17 -0.99 2.20
CA LYS A 313 37.16 -0.54 1.23
C LYS A 313 35.82 -0.25 1.89
N ALA A 314 35.42 -1.08 2.86
CA ALA A 314 34.20 -0.84 3.65
C ALA A 314 34.28 0.52 4.36
N GLN A 315 35.43 0.84 4.95
CA GLN A 315 35.66 2.11 5.63
C GLN A 315 35.69 3.30 4.65
N GLU A 316 36.33 3.15 3.49
CA GLU A 316 36.34 4.17 2.43
C GLU A 316 34.93 4.49 1.95
N VAL A 317 34.14 3.47 1.61
CA VAL A 317 32.77 3.67 1.14
C VAL A 317 31.86 4.20 2.24
N ALA A 318 32.04 3.79 3.50
CA ALA A 318 31.28 4.30 4.63
C ALA A 318 31.50 5.81 4.88
N GLN A 319 32.65 6.37 4.50
CA GLN A 319 32.89 7.81 4.61
C GLN A 319 31.93 8.64 3.74
N LEU A 320 31.42 8.06 2.64
CA LEU A 320 30.43 8.72 1.78
C LEU A 320 29.09 8.98 2.48
N LEU A 321 28.78 8.29 3.59
CA LEU A 321 27.58 8.57 4.40
C LEU A 321 27.75 9.76 5.36
N ARG A 322 28.98 10.24 5.56
CA ARG A 322 29.31 11.33 6.49
C ARG A 322 29.43 12.69 5.81
N LEU A 323 29.41 12.72 4.48
CA LEU A 323 29.44 13.91 3.63
C LEU A 323 28.02 14.44 3.39
#